data_AF-A0A7X8EY64-F1
#
_entry.id   AF-A0A7X8EY64-F1
#
_cell.length_a   1.000
_cell.length_b   1.000
_cell.length_c   1.000
_cell.angle_alpha   90.00
_cell.angle_beta   90.00
_cell.angle_gamma   90.00
#
_symmetry.space_group_name_H-M   'P 1'
#
loop_
_entity.id
_entity.type
_entity.pdbx_description
1 polymer ?
#
loop_
_entity_poly.entity_id
_entity_poly.type
_entity_poly.pdbx_seq_one_letter_code
_entity_poly.pdbx_strand_id
1 'polypeptide(L)'
;TVLKKVQSGALNTNISVAAVSGMKGAIDGIRAVEHHLIPGKIIVYPDCAEMELTRLDQLPEKAPAVANALDNGLWTKQAEIELLK
;
A
#
# COMPACT_ATOMS: atom_id res chain seq x y z
N THR A 1 -17.97 -13.00 -16.24
CA THR A 1 -17.62 -13.19 -14.81
C THR A 1 -16.64 -12.12 -14.39
N VAL A 2 -16.84 -11.51 -13.21
CA VAL A 2 -16.03 -10.39 -12.67
C VAL A 2 -14.53 -10.73 -12.62
N LEU A 3 -14.19 -12.02 -12.51
CA LEU A 3 -12.85 -12.60 -12.63
C LEU A 3 -12.04 -12.14 -13.87
N LYS A 4 -12.67 -11.95 -15.05
CA LYS A 4 -11.96 -11.49 -16.25
C LYS A 4 -11.57 -10.01 -16.21
N LYS A 5 -12.31 -9.17 -15.46
CA LYS A 5 -12.00 -7.74 -15.33
C LYS A 5 -10.80 -7.49 -14.42
N VAL A 6 -10.62 -8.32 -13.39
CA VAL A 6 -9.41 -8.31 -12.54
C VAL A 6 -8.18 -8.70 -13.36
N GLN A 7 -8.31 -9.73 -14.21
CA GLN A 7 -7.20 -10.24 -15.02
C GLN A 7 -6.72 -9.27 -16.11
N SER A 8 -7.54 -8.29 -16.49
CA SER A 8 -7.22 -7.27 -17.51
C SER A 8 -6.52 -6.01 -16.97
N GLY A 9 -6.24 -5.92 -15.67
CA GLY A 9 -5.68 -4.71 -15.06
C GLY A 9 -6.65 -3.50 -14.99
N ALA A 10 -7.91 -3.70 -15.38
CA ALA A 10 -8.93 -2.64 -15.45
C ALA A 10 -9.71 -2.43 -14.14
N LEU A 11 -9.40 -3.19 -13.10
CA LEU A 11 -9.81 -2.85 -11.73
C LEU A 11 -8.59 -2.23 -11.05
N ASN A 12 -8.43 -0.93 -11.28
CA ASN A 12 -7.57 -0.07 -10.47
C ASN A 12 -8.12 -0.11 -9.03
N THR A 13 -7.73 -1.13 -8.26
CA THR A 13 -7.90 -1.15 -6.81
C THR A 13 -6.78 -0.42 -6.11
N ASN A 14 -5.72 -0.06 -6.84
CA ASN A 14 -4.55 0.67 -6.38
C ASN A 14 -4.86 2.13 -6.01
N ILE A 15 -5.92 2.70 -6.57
CA ILE A 15 -6.41 4.06 -6.23
C ILE A 15 -7.05 4.15 -4.83
N SER A 16 -7.25 3.03 -4.13
CA SER A 16 -7.79 3.03 -2.76
C SER A 16 -6.79 2.54 -1.72
N VAL A 17 -5.51 2.40 -2.08
CA VAL A 17 -4.47 2.13 -1.08
C VAL A 17 -4.31 3.39 -0.25
N ALA A 18 -4.25 3.21 1.07
CA ALA A 18 -4.06 4.27 2.05
C ALA A 18 -2.77 4.07 2.85
N ALA A 19 -2.35 2.82 3.03
CA ALA A 19 -1.11 2.46 3.71
C ALA A 19 -0.53 1.15 3.19
N VAL A 20 0.77 0.99 3.41
CA VAL A 20 1.54 -0.23 3.15
C VAL A 20 2.25 -0.66 4.42
N SER A 21 2.36 -1.96 4.66
CA SER A 21 3.05 -2.50 5.82
C SER A 21 3.76 -3.80 5.50
N GLY A 22 4.71 -4.15 6.35
CA GLY A 22 5.26 -5.49 6.46
C GLY A 22 4.38 -6.41 7.29
N MET A 23 4.81 -7.66 7.42
CA MET A 23 4.12 -8.66 8.25
C MET A 23 4.03 -8.25 9.73
N LYS A 24 5.06 -7.57 10.27
CA LYS A 24 5.01 -7.01 11.64
C LYS A 24 3.93 -5.92 11.78
N GLY A 25 3.80 -5.05 10.77
CA GLY A 25 2.83 -3.96 10.76
C GLY A 25 1.39 -4.38 10.44
N ALA A 26 1.14 -5.65 10.11
CA ALA A 26 -0.20 -6.13 9.75
C ALA A 26 -1.19 -6.04 10.93
N ILE A 27 -0.74 -6.33 12.15
CA ILE A 27 -1.55 -6.22 13.37
C ILE A 27 -1.95 -4.76 13.59
N ASP A 28 -1.01 -3.83 13.41
CA ASP A 28 -1.27 -2.40 13.52
C ASP A 28 -2.20 -1.92 12.41
N GLY A 29 -2.09 -2.51 11.21
CA GLY A 29 -3.02 -2.26 10.11
C GLY A 29 -4.46 -2.63 10.47
N ILE A 30 -4.67 -3.80 11.07
CA ILE A 30 -6.00 -4.23 11.53
C ILE A 30 -6.55 -3.26 12.59
N ARG A 31 -5.73 -2.89 13.58
CA ARG A 31 -6.12 -1.90 14.61
C ARG A 31 -6.43 -0.53 14.01
N ALA A 32 -5.67 -0.10 13.01
CA ALA A 32 -5.90 1.17 12.33
C ALA A 32 -7.24 1.19 11.58
N VAL A 33 -7.67 0.06 11.02
CA VAL A 33 -9.01 -0.09 10.42
C VAL A 33 -10.09 -0.09 11.51
N GLU A 34 -9.88 -0.84 12.60
CA GLU A 34 -10.82 -0.92 13.73
C GLU A 34 -11.10 0.47 14.32
N HIS A 35 -10.05 1.26 14.54
CA HIS A 35 -10.14 2.63 15.04
C HIS A 35 -10.47 3.69 13.98
N HIS A 36 -10.76 3.30 12.73
CA HIS A 36 -11.07 4.21 11.62
C HIS A 36 -9.97 5.27 11.36
N LEU A 37 -8.71 4.94 11.67
CA LEU A 37 -7.57 5.85 11.52
C LEU A 37 -7.09 5.96 10.06
N ILE A 38 -7.23 4.87 9.29
CA ILE A 38 -6.78 4.79 7.90
C ILE A 38 -7.99 4.53 7.00
N PRO A 39 -8.49 5.56 6.30
CA PRO A 39 -9.57 5.38 5.35
C PRO A 39 -9.01 4.77 4.05
N GLY A 40 -9.22 3.48 3.85
CA GLY A 40 -8.85 2.80 2.61
C GLY A 40 -8.24 1.42 2.83
N LYS A 41 -7.54 0.93 1.81
CA LYS A 41 -6.91 -0.39 1.82
C LYS A 41 -5.50 -0.29 2.41
N ILE A 42 -5.16 -1.29 3.21
CA ILE A 42 -3.81 -1.49 3.72
C ILE A 42 -3.25 -2.71 3.00
N ILE A 43 -2.11 -2.55 2.32
CA ILE A 43 -1.43 -3.67 1.65
C ILE A 43 -0.34 -4.17 2.58
N VAL A 44 -0.33 -5.49 2.83
CA VAL A 44 0.70 -6.16 3.63
C VAL A 44 1.64 -6.90 2.69
N TYR A 45 2.91 -6.52 2.68
CA TYR A 45 3.98 -7.17 1.95
C TYR A 45 4.75 -8.13 2.89
N PRO A 46 4.56 -9.45 2.77
CA PRO A 46 5.20 -10.41 3.68
C PRO A 46 6.73 -10.43 3.53
N ASP A 47 7.25 -10.18 2.33
CA ASP A 47 8.70 -10.08 2.07
C ASP A 47 9.34 -8.87 2.76
N CYS A 48 8.58 -7.80 2.98
CA CYS A 48 9.01 -6.61 3.72
C CYS A 48 8.73 -6.75 5.23
N ALA A 49 9.10 -7.88 5.85
CA ALA A 49 8.69 -8.22 7.21
C ALA A 49 8.99 -7.15 8.28
N GLU A 50 10.04 -6.36 8.11
CA GLU A 50 10.44 -5.28 9.03
C GLU A 50 9.72 -3.95 8.82
N MET A 51 8.98 -3.81 7.72
CA MET A 51 8.27 -2.57 7.42
C MET A 51 7.09 -2.38 8.38
N GLU A 52 7.09 -1.24 9.07
CA GLU A 52 5.97 -0.83 9.91
C GLU A 52 4.78 -0.36 9.05
N LEU A 53 3.60 -0.26 9.66
CA LEU A 53 2.45 0.36 9.01
C LEU A 53 2.77 1.81 8.64
N THR A 54 2.93 2.05 7.34
CA THR A 54 3.35 3.34 6.79
C THR A 54 2.27 3.83 5.85
N ARG A 55 1.74 5.02 6.14
CA ARG A 55 0.74 5.63 5.29
C ARG A 55 1.39 6.25 4.04
N LEU A 56 0.63 6.40 2.97
CA LEU A 56 1.12 7.05 1.75
C LEU A 56 1.64 8.46 2.00
N ASP A 57 1.01 9.21 2.91
CA ASP A 57 1.44 10.55 3.33
C ASP A 57 2.78 10.56 4.09
N GLN A 58 3.20 9.42 4.64
CA GLN A 58 4.46 9.25 5.38
C GLN A 58 5.59 8.67 4.52
N LEU A 59 5.28 8.19 3.31
CA LEU A 59 6.28 7.66 2.38
C LEU A 59 7.36 8.68 2.00
N PRO A 60 7.08 9.98 1.81
CA PRO A 60 8.14 10.95 1.50
C PRO A 60 9.25 11.01 2.56
N GLU A 61 8.93 10.74 3.83
CA GLU A 61 9.88 10.74 4.94
C GLU A 61 10.58 9.39 5.13
N LYS A 62 9.82 8.28 5.06
CA LYS A 62 10.36 6.93 5.31
C LYS A 62 10.99 6.27 4.08
N ALA A 63 10.44 6.51 2.90
CA ALA A 63 10.81 5.86 1.64
C ALA A 63 10.63 6.81 0.45
N PRO A 64 11.47 7.85 0.31
CA PRO A 64 11.32 8.88 -0.73
C PRO A 64 11.39 8.32 -2.16
N ALA A 65 12.13 7.22 -2.37
CA ALA A 65 12.17 6.54 -3.67
C ALA A 65 10.79 5.97 -4.06
N VAL A 66 10.10 5.34 -3.11
CA VAL A 66 8.73 4.81 -3.28
C VAL A 66 7.74 5.97 -3.44
N ALA A 67 7.90 7.04 -2.68
CA ALA A 67 7.04 8.23 -2.77
C ALA A 67 7.12 8.91 -4.15
N ASN A 68 8.31 8.97 -4.76
CA ASN A 68 8.50 9.51 -6.11
C ASN A 68 7.87 8.63 -7.21
N ALA A 69 7.65 7.35 -6.93
CA ALA A 69 6.99 6.43 -7.84
C ALA A 69 5.45 6.47 -7.71
N LEU A 70 4.90 7.27 -6.78
CA LEU A 70 3.45 7.48 -6.67
C LEU A 70 2.94 8.39 -7.78
N ASP A 71 1.70 8.17 -8.22
CA ASP A 71 1.03 9.01 -9.21
C ASP A 71 -0.01 9.87 -8.49
N ASN A 72 0.29 11.16 -8.26
CA ASN A 72 -0.56 12.08 -7.50
C ASN A 72 -1.01 11.53 -6.12
N GLY A 73 -0.12 10.82 -5.42
CA GLY A 73 -0.41 10.20 -4.12
C GLY A 73 -1.15 8.85 -4.20
N LEU A 74 -1.40 8.34 -5.40
CA LEU A 74 -1.97 7.02 -5.63
C LEU A 74 -0.86 5.97 -5.72
N TRP A 75 -1.12 4.80 -5.13
CA TRP A 75 -0.19 3.67 -5.22
C TRP A 75 -0.08 3.19 -6.67
N THR A 76 1.13 2.96 -7.15
CA THR A 76 1.38 2.50 -8.51
C THR A 76 2.17 1.20 -8.50
N LYS A 77 2.19 0.52 -9.64
CA LYS A 77 3.04 -0.65 -9.83
C LYS A 77 4.54 -0.31 -9.74
N GLN A 78 4.93 0.92 -10.06
CA GLN A 78 6.33 1.36 -9.90
C GLN A 78 6.68 1.52 -8.42
N ALA A 79 5.77 2.04 -7.60
CA ALA A 79 5.95 2.14 -6.16
C ALA A 79 6.08 0.76 -5.51
N GLU A 80 5.32 -0.23 -5.98
CA GLU A 80 5.46 -1.63 -5.55
C GLU A 80 6.83 -2.23 -5.92
N ILE A 81 7.33 -1.96 -7.12
CA ILE A 81 8.67 -2.43 -7.54
C ILE A 81 9.76 -1.78 -6.70
N GLU A 82 9.68 -0.46 -6.45
CA GLU A 82 10.64 0.25 -5.60
C GLU A 82 10.56 -0.19 -4.14
N LEU A 83 9.39 -0.63 -3.67
CA LEU A 83 9.23 -1.14 -2.30
C LEU A 83 9.84 -2.55 -2.13
N LEU A 84 9.76 -3.40 -3.16
CA LEU A 84 10.25 -4.78 -3.14
C LEU A 84 11.70 -4.93 -3.60
N LYS A 85 12.39 -3.82 -3.89
CA LYS A 85 13.76 -3.77 -4.37
C LYS A 85 14.76 -3.70 -3.22
#